data_AF-K0R0Z2-F1
#
_entry.id   AF-K0R0Z2-F1
#
_cell.length_a   1.000
_cell.length_b   1.000
_cell.length_c   1.000
_cell.angle_alpha   90.00
_cell.angle_beta   90.00
_cell.angle_gamma   90.00
#
_symmetry.space_group_name_H-M   'P 1'
#
loop_
_entity.id
_entity.type
_entity.pdbx_description
1 polymer ?
#
loop_
_entity_poly.entity_id
_entity_poly.type
_entity_poly.pdbx_seq_one_letter_code
_entity_poly.pdbx_strand_id
1 'polypeptide(L)'
;MTSSEDENISTLVAMGFTEEKSKEALSASSGSLERAADILLSGCGGPILPAETNHPSRSTDTSDTVSAHSQVQTTARLVHSSLSQYSDPSGKSACTSIALNLAVNFLNGEQTAVTAEYLGSSVLEGIQMYSELHAASGASEHSSVEELLAAVNLSAVHSEKLAPMTMLGGSPRQGLLSNARDNPMGLDVVLSQCQRDAAHVNSYVAAVITKPPETILVLLPPRGQSGLPYILVDSHPRPNLCASGSYALLNSDFDGLLESSRQVFSPTELGPDVPELMAMMYNSFDVYPFVRGNS
;
A
#
# COMPACT_ATOMS: atom_id res chain seq x y z
N MET A 1 -17.63 -18.26 20.29
CA MET A 1 -16.92 -17.20 21.04
C MET A 1 -15.45 -17.42 20.76
N THR A 2 -14.89 -16.62 19.85
CA THR A 2 -13.44 -16.50 19.68
C THR A 2 -12.85 -15.97 20.98
N SER A 3 -11.69 -16.47 21.42
CA SER A 3 -11.06 -15.92 22.61
C SER A 3 -10.48 -14.54 22.27
N SER A 4 -10.43 -13.63 23.25
CA SER A 4 -9.78 -12.31 23.05
C SER A 4 -8.32 -12.44 22.60
N GLU A 5 -7.68 -13.57 22.89
CA GLU A 5 -6.32 -13.87 22.45
C GLU A 5 -6.26 -14.18 20.95
N ASP A 6 -7.22 -14.94 20.41
CA ASP A 6 -7.31 -15.24 18.98
C ASP A 6 -7.51 -13.98 18.13
N GLU A 7 -8.30 -13.02 18.63
CA GLU A 7 -8.52 -11.72 17.98
C GLU A 7 -7.25 -10.86 17.95
N ASN A 8 -6.48 -10.89 19.04
CA ASN A 8 -5.19 -10.17 19.11
C ASN A 8 -4.14 -10.83 18.20
N ILE A 9 -4.07 -12.17 18.16
CA ILE A 9 -3.19 -12.90 17.24
C ILE A 9 -3.54 -12.57 15.80
N SER A 10 -4.83 -12.62 15.44
CA SER A 10 -5.31 -12.28 14.10
C SER A 10 -4.92 -10.85 13.72
N THR A 11 -5.02 -9.91 14.66
CA THR A 11 -4.62 -8.52 14.43
C THR A 11 -3.11 -8.39 14.19
N LEU A 12 -2.24 -9.03 14.99
CA LEU A 12 -0.78 -8.99 14.77
C LEU A 12 -0.37 -9.70 13.47
N VAL A 13 -1.05 -10.79 13.10
CA VAL A 13 -0.82 -11.46 11.81
C VAL A 13 -1.24 -10.56 10.65
N ALA A 14 -2.35 -9.84 10.77
CA ALA A 14 -2.75 -8.82 9.79
C ALA A 14 -1.75 -7.66 9.69
N MET A 15 -1.00 -7.36 10.76
CA MET A 15 0.14 -6.42 10.73
C MET A 15 1.40 -7.00 10.06
N GLY A 16 1.38 -8.25 9.59
CA GLY A 16 2.49 -8.90 8.90
C GLY A 16 3.46 -9.69 9.78
N PHE A 17 3.12 -9.93 11.06
CA PHE A 17 3.89 -10.82 11.92
C PHE A 17 3.49 -12.29 11.71
N THR A 18 4.41 -13.22 11.97
CA THR A 18 4.06 -14.65 11.95
C THR A 18 3.22 -15.01 13.16
N GLU A 19 2.33 -16.01 13.04
CA GLU A 19 1.46 -16.43 14.13
C GLU A 19 2.26 -16.83 15.40
N GLU A 20 3.41 -17.49 15.22
CA GLU A 20 4.31 -17.87 16.32
C GLU A 20 4.87 -16.65 17.04
N LYS A 21 5.35 -15.64 16.29
CA LYS A 21 5.88 -14.40 16.85
C LYS A 21 4.78 -13.61 17.57
N SER A 22 3.57 -13.57 16.99
CA SER A 22 2.40 -12.94 17.59
C SER A 22 2.04 -13.58 18.94
N LYS A 23 2.01 -14.93 19.00
CA LYS A 23 1.77 -15.69 20.24
C LYS A 23 2.87 -15.45 21.29
N GLU A 24 4.13 -15.48 20.88
CA GLU A 24 5.26 -15.23 21.77
C GLU A 24 5.22 -13.81 22.35
N ALA A 25 4.96 -12.81 21.50
CA ALA A 25 4.87 -11.41 21.92
C ALA A 25 3.67 -11.15 22.83
N LEU A 26 2.50 -11.75 22.55
CA LEU A 26 1.34 -11.68 23.44
C LEU A 26 1.59 -12.37 24.78
N SER A 27 2.28 -13.50 24.78
CA SER A 27 2.70 -14.17 26.02
C SER A 27 3.63 -13.26 26.84
N ALA A 28 4.63 -12.67 26.20
CA ALA A 28 5.58 -11.75 26.83
C ALA A 28 4.92 -10.43 27.30
N SER A 29 3.85 -9.99 26.65
CA SER A 29 3.12 -8.77 26.97
C SER A 29 1.95 -8.97 27.93
N SER A 30 1.75 -10.19 28.46
CA SER A 30 0.58 -10.55 29.30
C SER A 30 -0.76 -10.31 28.60
N GLY A 31 -0.82 -10.59 27.30
CA GLY A 31 -2.02 -10.48 26.46
C GLY A 31 -2.33 -9.08 25.93
N SER A 32 -1.50 -8.07 26.23
CA SER A 32 -1.69 -6.71 25.70
C SER A 32 -1.22 -6.63 24.24
N LEU A 33 -2.14 -6.29 23.34
CA LEU A 33 -1.87 -6.14 21.91
C LEU A 33 -0.87 -5.02 21.63
N GLU A 34 -1.02 -3.84 22.25
CA GLU A 34 -0.11 -2.72 22.00
C GLU A 34 1.32 -3.05 22.42
N ARG A 35 1.50 -3.65 23.60
CA ARG A 35 2.82 -4.07 24.09
C ARG A 35 3.43 -5.20 23.26
N ALA A 36 2.62 -6.13 22.77
CA ALA A 36 3.09 -7.18 21.88
C ALA A 36 3.62 -6.59 20.57
N ALA A 37 2.89 -5.63 19.99
CA ALA A 37 3.34 -4.90 18.81
C ALA A 37 4.66 -4.16 19.08
N ASP A 38 4.79 -3.45 20.20
CA ASP A 38 6.02 -2.74 20.57
C ASP A 38 7.24 -3.67 20.68
N ILE A 39 7.08 -4.86 21.29
CA ILE A 39 8.13 -5.87 21.40
C ILE A 39 8.60 -6.31 20.00
N LEU A 40 7.64 -6.62 19.13
CA LEU A 40 7.94 -7.12 17.79
C LEU A 40 8.60 -6.05 16.90
N LEU A 41 8.17 -4.80 17.04
CA LEU A 41 8.69 -3.67 16.27
C LEU A 41 10.07 -3.21 16.75
N SER A 42 10.35 -3.30 18.05
CA SER A 42 11.66 -2.93 18.63
C SER A 42 12.82 -3.80 18.12
N GLY A 43 12.52 -4.99 17.57
CA GLY A 43 13.51 -5.89 16.98
C GLY A 43 13.92 -5.54 15.54
N CYS A 44 13.22 -4.63 14.85
CA CYS A 44 13.43 -4.37 13.42
C CYS A 44 14.52 -3.33 13.09
N GLY A 45 15.30 -2.82 14.05
CA GLY A 45 16.29 -1.75 13.81
C GLY A 45 17.54 -2.11 12.97
N GLY A 46 17.55 -3.21 12.21
CA GLY A 46 18.65 -3.56 11.31
C GLY A 46 18.53 -2.82 9.97
N PRO A 47 19.64 -2.57 9.23
CA PRO A 47 19.56 -2.08 7.86
C PRO A 47 18.65 -3.02 7.04
N ILE A 48 17.75 -2.44 6.23
CA ILE A 48 16.81 -3.14 5.34
C ILE A 48 17.63 -4.04 4.41
N LEU A 49 17.85 -5.29 4.82
CA LEU A 49 18.47 -6.30 3.99
C LEU A 49 17.39 -6.87 3.06
N PRO A 50 17.73 -7.17 1.79
CA PRO A 50 16.79 -7.81 0.88
C PRO A 50 16.29 -9.10 1.52
N ALA A 51 14.98 -9.34 1.43
CA ALA A 51 14.31 -10.53 1.96
C ALA A 51 15.07 -11.79 1.51
N GLU A 52 15.73 -12.47 2.44
CA GLU A 52 16.34 -13.76 2.19
C GLU A 52 15.22 -14.77 1.97
N THR A 53 14.95 -15.10 0.71
CA THR A 53 14.16 -16.25 0.33
C THR A 53 14.91 -17.50 0.76
N ASN A 54 14.50 -18.09 1.88
CA ASN A 54 15.02 -19.36 2.38
C ASN A 54 14.65 -20.51 1.42
N HIS A 55 15.48 -20.73 0.41
CA HIS A 55 15.47 -21.94 -0.41
C HIS A 55 16.53 -22.94 0.10
N PRO A 56 16.14 -24.20 0.44
CA PRO A 56 17.13 -25.24 0.72
C PRO A 56 17.78 -25.68 -0.60
N SER A 57 19.01 -25.23 -0.84
CA SER A 57 19.79 -25.60 -2.03
C SER A 57 20.45 -26.97 -1.87
N ARG A 58 20.17 -27.86 -2.82
CA ARG A 58 20.91 -29.09 -3.09
C ARG A 58 21.82 -28.83 -4.31
N SER A 59 23.11 -29.07 -4.11
CA SER A 59 24.25 -28.77 -5.00
C SER A 59 24.30 -29.56 -6.32
N THR A 60 24.81 -28.97 -7.42
CA THR A 60 26.05 -29.38 -8.14
C THR A 60 26.41 -28.48 -9.34
N ASP A 61 27.70 -28.10 -9.39
CA ASP A 61 28.62 -27.55 -10.42
C ASP A 61 28.15 -27.12 -11.83
N THR A 62 28.59 -25.91 -12.26
CA THR A 62 29.67 -25.70 -13.26
C THR A 62 29.96 -24.20 -13.52
N SER A 63 31.20 -23.90 -13.93
CA SER A 63 31.90 -22.60 -13.94
C SER A 63 31.53 -21.57 -15.03
N ASP A 64 31.96 -20.33 -14.74
CA ASP A 64 32.43 -19.26 -15.66
C ASP A 64 31.43 -18.36 -16.40
N THR A 65 31.15 -17.17 -15.85
CA THR A 65 31.66 -15.87 -16.35
C THR A 65 31.11 -14.71 -15.49
N VAL A 66 32.00 -14.01 -14.80
CA VAL A 66 31.67 -12.97 -13.82
C VAL A 66 31.45 -11.63 -14.53
N SER A 67 30.22 -11.37 -14.98
CA SER A 67 29.81 -9.99 -15.33
C SER A 67 29.42 -9.26 -14.05
N ALA A 68 30.33 -8.39 -13.59
CA ALA A 68 30.12 -7.46 -12.48
C ALA A 68 28.95 -6.50 -12.79
N HIS A 69 27.72 -6.96 -12.56
CA HIS A 69 26.55 -6.12 -12.42
C HIS A 69 26.67 -5.44 -11.07
N SER A 70 27.16 -4.20 -11.08
CA SER A 70 27.08 -3.31 -9.93
C SER A 70 25.61 -3.22 -9.54
N GLN A 71 25.20 -3.97 -8.51
CA GLN A 71 23.91 -3.80 -7.86
C GLN A 71 23.90 -2.40 -7.25
N VAL A 72 23.47 -1.42 -8.04
CA VAL A 72 23.11 -0.12 -7.53
C VAL A 72 21.86 -0.36 -6.68
N GLN A 73 22.07 -0.50 -5.37
CA GLN A 73 20.99 -0.50 -4.39
C GLN A 73 20.28 0.85 -4.51
N THR A 74 19.15 0.88 -5.22
CA THR A 74 18.24 2.00 -5.23
C THR A 74 17.55 2.05 -3.87
N THR A 75 18.18 2.74 -2.92
CA THR A 75 17.62 2.88 -1.56
C THR A 75 16.51 3.92 -1.60
N ALA A 76 15.26 3.46 -1.58
CA ALA A 76 14.11 4.33 -1.36
C ALA A 76 14.28 5.09 -0.03
N ARG A 77 13.94 6.39 -0.02
CA ARG A 77 13.92 7.17 1.22
C ARG A 77 12.62 6.90 1.98
N LEU A 78 12.73 6.37 3.19
CA LEU A 78 11.59 6.11 4.07
C LEU A 78 11.18 7.38 4.84
N VAL A 79 9.90 7.73 4.79
CA VAL A 79 9.23 8.67 5.69
C VAL A 79 8.23 7.87 6.51
N HIS A 80 8.30 7.96 7.83
CA HIS A 80 7.50 7.13 8.73
C HIS A 80 6.74 8.00 9.72
N SER A 81 5.49 7.61 9.99
CA SER A 81 4.65 8.16 11.05
C SER A 81 4.34 7.05 12.06
N SER A 82 4.27 7.40 13.35
CA SER A 82 3.86 6.45 14.39
C SER A 82 2.38 6.08 14.31
N LEU A 83 1.56 6.84 13.57
CA LEU A 83 0.14 6.56 13.39
C LEU A 83 -0.09 5.65 12.19
N SER A 84 -0.93 4.62 12.37
CA SER A 84 -1.43 3.75 11.30
C SER A 84 -2.95 3.77 11.28
N GLN A 85 -3.53 3.08 10.30
CA GLN A 85 -4.99 2.85 10.32
C GLN A 85 -5.46 2.12 11.58
N TYR A 86 -4.60 1.34 12.25
CA TYR A 86 -4.94 0.62 13.48
C TYR A 86 -4.75 1.45 14.75
N SER A 87 -4.26 2.69 14.64
CA SER A 87 -4.18 3.60 15.78
C SER A 87 -5.54 4.07 16.28
N ASP A 88 -6.61 3.86 15.50
CA ASP A 88 -8.00 4.08 15.89
C ASP A 88 -8.81 2.78 15.67
N PRO A 89 -9.68 2.35 16.60
CA PRO A 89 -10.52 1.17 16.42
C PRO A 89 -11.39 1.19 15.17
N SER A 90 -11.80 2.37 14.71
CA SER A 90 -12.63 2.58 13.51
C SER A 90 -11.81 2.49 12.22
N GLY A 91 -10.48 2.47 12.31
CA GLY A 91 -9.60 2.50 11.16
C GLY A 91 -9.21 1.14 10.58
N LYS A 92 -9.65 0.02 11.20
CA LYS A 92 -9.36 -1.35 10.74
C LYS A 92 -9.66 -1.59 9.25
N SER A 93 -10.62 -0.84 8.72
CA SER A 93 -11.18 -0.97 7.38
C SER A 93 -11.08 0.30 6.53
N ALA A 94 -10.35 1.30 7.04
CA ALA A 94 -10.31 2.64 6.46
C ALA A 94 -9.23 2.82 5.37
N CYS A 95 -8.45 1.78 5.02
CA CYS A 95 -7.32 1.88 4.09
C CYS A 95 -7.66 2.62 2.78
N THR A 96 -8.80 2.29 2.17
CA THR A 96 -9.26 2.90 0.92
C THR A 96 -9.61 4.38 1.10
N SER A 97 -10.28 4.73 2.20
CA SER A 97 -10.63 6.14 2.50
C SER A 97 -9.39 6.96 2.86
N ILE A 98 -8.43 6.38 3.58
CA ILE A 98 -7.13 6.99 3.86
C ILE A 98 -6.36 7.26 2.56
N ALA A 99 -6.31 6.29 1.64
CA ALA A 99 -5.65 6.46 0.35
C ALA A 99 -6.30 7.56 -0.50
N LEU A 100 -7.64 7.64 -0.52
CA LEU A 100 -8.37 8.72 -1.20
C LEU A 100 -8.13 10.09 -0.55
N ASN A 101 -8.09 10.15 0.78
CA ASN A 101 -7.81 11.37 1.52
C ASN A 101 -6.39 11.90 1.25
N LEU A 102 -5.39 11.01 1.27
CA LEU A 102 -4.02 11.33 0.88
C LEU A 102 -3.95 11.82 -0.57
N ALA A 103 -4.63 11.14 -1.49
CA ALA A 103 -4.65 11.50 -2.90
C ALA A 103 -5.16 12.93 -3.11
N VAL A 104 -6.28 13.30 -2.49
CA VAL A 104 -6.86 14.64 -2.67
C VAL A 104 -6.01 15.73 -2.04
N ASN A 105 -5.53 15.51 -0.81
CA ASN A 105 -4.70 16.49 -0.10
C ASN A 105 -3.39 16.74 -0.87
N PHE A 106 -2.79 15.69 -1.45
CA PHE A 106 -1.59 15.83 -2.27
C PHE A 106 -1.86 16.55 -3.60
N LEU A 107 -2.89 16.16 -4.35
CA LEU A 107 -3.22 16.75 -5.65
C LEU A 107 -3.65 18.22 -5.55
N ASN A 108 -4.27 18.63 -4.43
CA ASN A 108 -4.61 20.03 -4.17
C ASN A 108 -3.40 20.93 -3.97
N GLY A 109 -2.22 20.35 -3.71
CA GLY A 109 -1.00 21.11 -3.50
C GLY A 109 -0.93 21.78 -2.13
N GLU A 110 -1.71 21.30 -1.16
CA GLU A 110 -1.58 21.72 0.24
C GLU A 110 -0.19 21.39 0.80
N GLN A 111 0.44 20.36 0.23
CA GLN A 111 1.78 19.89 0.59
C GLN A 111 2.63 19.70 -0.66
N THR A 112 3.89 20.11 -0.59
CA THR A 112 4.90 19.87 -1.64
C THR A 112 5.79 18.66 -1.34
N ALA A 113 5.70 18.11 -0.13
CA ALA A 113 6.50 16.99 0.33
C ALA A 113 5.69 16.10 1.29
N VAL A 114 5.95 14.80 1.23
CA VAL A 114 5.40 13.84 2.20
C VAL A 114 6.27 13.85 3.46
N THR A 115 5.67 14.26 4.58
CA THR A 115 6.30 14.29 5.91
C THR A 115 5.58 13.33 6.86
N ALA A 116 6.23 13.00 8.00
CA ALA A 116 5.62 12.16 9.04
C ALA A 116 4.31 12.76 9.58
N GLU A 117 4.30 14.08 9.80
CA GLU A 117 3.12 14.82 10.27
C GLU A 117 1.97 14.75 9.27
N TYR A 118 2.26 14.98 7.97
CA TYR A 118 1.28 14.87 6.90
C TYR A 118 0.68 13.47 6.80
N LEU A 119 1.51 12.42 6.92
CA LEU A 119 1.02 11.03 6.94
C LEU A 119 0.09 10.80 8.13
N GLY A 120 0.52 11.23 9.34
CA GLY A 120 -0.27 11.07 10.56
C GLY A 120 -1.63 11.77 10.49
N SER A 121 -1.66 13.03 10.06
CA SER A 121 -2.92 13.79 9.94
C SER A 121 -3.84 13.18 8.87
N SER A 122 -3.28 12.79 7.72
CA SER A 122 -4.05 12.21 6.62
C SER A 122 -4.66 10.85 6.96
N VAL A 123 -3.97 10.04 7.78
CA VAL A 123 -4.50 8.79 8.33
C VAL A 123 -5.72 9.06 9.22
N LEU A 124 -5.61 9.97 10.19
CA LEU A 124 -6.72 10.29 11.09
C LEU A 124 -7.94 10.86 10.34
N GLU A 125 -7.71 11.80 9.43
CA GLU A 125 -8.76 12.35 8.57
C GLU A 125 -9.41 11.29 7.67
N GLY A 126 -8.61 10.34 7.16
CA GLY A 126 -9.12 9.22 6.37
C GLY A 126 -9.99 8.26 7.18
N ILE A 127 -9.61 7.98 8.44
CA ILE A 127 -10.43 7.17 9.36
C ILE A 127 -11.75 7.88 9.68
N GLN A 128 -11.69 9.20 9.90
CA GLN A 128 -12.89 10.00 10.13
C GLN A 128 -13.81 9.98 8.90
N MET A 129 -13.26 10.23 7.71
CA MET A 129 -13.99 10.16 6.44
C MET A 129 -14.64 8.79 6.25
N TYR A 130 -13.91 7.70 6.51
CA TYR A 130 -14.46 6.34 6.45
C TYR A 130 -15.65 6.17 7.40
N SER A 131 -15.51 6.58 8.65
CA SER A 131 -16.54 6.43 9.68
C SER A 131 -17.83 7.18 9.31
N GLU A 132 -17.70 8.40 8.79
CA GLU A 132 -18.82 9.25 8.36
C GLU A 132 -19.53 8.66 7.13
N LEU A 133 -18.77 8.23 6.11
CA LEU A 133 -19.32 7.62 4.90
C LEU A 133 -19.94 6.24 5.15
N HIS A 134 -19.33 5.43 6.02
CA HIS A 134 -19.84 4.12 6.40
C HIS A 134 -21.18 4.25 7.15
N ALA A 135 -21.28 5.20 8.08
CA ALA A 135 -22.53 5.49 8.78
C ALA A 135 -23.65 5.96 7.84
N ALA A 136 -23.30 6.69 6.78
CA ALA A 136 -24.27 7.19 5.79
C ALA A 136 -24.74 6.11 4.79
N SER A 137 -23.86 5.19 4.41
CA SER A 137 -24.11 4.21 3.34
C SER A 137 -24.57 2.84 3.82
N GLY A 138 -24.29 2.48 5.09
CA GLY A 138 -24.50 1.12 5.58
C GLY A 138 -23.63 0.09 4.85
N ALA A 139 -22.48 0.51 4.31
CA ALA A 139 -21.58 -0.32 3.55
C ALA A 139 -21.02 -1.49 4.40
N SER A 140 -20.42 -2.47 3.74
CA SER A 140 -19.74 -3.57 4.43
C SER A 140 -18.45 -3.11 5.12
N GLU A 141 -17.87 -3.96 5.96
CA GLU A 141 -16.60 -3.71 6.66
C GLU A 141 -15.41 -3.49 5.70
N HIS A 142 -15.54 -3.65 4.38
CA HIS A 142 -14.52 -3.21 3.44
C HIS A 142 -15.20 -2.47 2.29
N SER A 143 -14.77 -1.24 2.04
CA SER A 143 -15.34 -0.42 0.96
C SER A 143 -14.38 -0.34 -0.22
N SER A 144 -14.90 -0.60 -1.42
CA SER A 144 -14.19 -0.32 -2.67
C SER A 144 -14.07 1.19 -2.89
N VAL A 145 -13.23 1.61 -3.85
CA VAL A 145 -13.14 3.02 -4.23
C VAL A 145 -14.48 3.50 -4.79
N GLU A 146 -15.17 2.72 -5.60
CA GLU A 146 -16.47 3.07 -6.16
C GLU A 146 -17.55 3.22 -5.09
N GLU A 147 -17.58 2.33 -4.10
CA GLU A 147 -18.53 2.43 -2.99
C GLU A 147 -18.32 3.72 -2.19
N LEU A 148 -17.06 4.07 -1.89
CA LEU A 148 -16.74 5.31 -1.20
C LEU A 148 -17.07 6.53 -2.06
N LEU A 149 -16.73 6.53 -3.36
CA LEU A 149 -17.08 7.63 -4.26
C LEU A 149 -18.61 7.79 -4.42
N ALA A 150 -19.36 6.69 -4.44
CA ALA A 150 -20.82 6.71 -4.44
C ALA A 150 -21.38 7.31 -3.13
N ALA A 151 -20.83 6.92 -1.99
CA ALA A 151 -21.21 7.49 -0.68
C ALA A 151 -20.84 8.98 -0.57
N VAL A 152 -19.70 9.39 -1.13
CA VAL A 152 -19.27 10.80 -1.17
C VAL A 152 -20.27 11.66 -1.94
N ASN A 153 -20.86 11.14 -3.03
CA ASN A 153 -21.91 11.87 -3.76
C ASN A 153 -23.20 12.09 -2.95
N LEU A 154 -23.39 11.33 -1.86
CA LEU A 154 -24.51 11.51 -0.93
C LEU A 154 -24.17 12.50 0.21
N SER A 155 -22.89 12.80 0.44
CA SER A 155 -22.42 13.72 1.48
C SER A 155 -21.91 15.02 0.87
N ALA A 156 -22.63 16.13 1.08
CA ALA A 156 -22.21 17.44 0.57
C ALA A 156 -20.79 17.84 1.02
N VAL A 157 -20.46 17.56 2.30
CA VAL A 157 -19.15 17.89 2.88
C VAL A 157 -18.01 17.14 2.19
N HIS A 158 -18.14 15.84 1.98
CA HIS A 158 -17.08 15.06 1.34
C HIS A 158 -17.05 15.25 -0.17
N SER A 159 -18.19 15.55 -0.79
CA SER A 159 -18.26 15.87 -2.22
C SER A 159 -17.40 17.09 -2.54
N GLU A 160 -17.49 18.15 -1.72
CA GLU A 160 -16.61 19.32 -1.85
C GLU A 160 -15.14 18.97 -1.62
N LYS A 161 -14.83 18.08 -0.65
CA LYS A 161 -13.46 17.65 -0.37
C LYS A 161 -12.83 16.89 -1.54
N LEU A 162 -13.54 15.96 -2.18
CA LEU A 162 -13.03 15.14 -3.28
C LEU A 162 -13.22 15.74 -4.68
N ALA A 163 -14.08 16.76 -4.83
CA ALA A 163 -14.33 17.46 -6.09
C ALA A 163 -13.07 17.90 -6.87
N PRO A 164 -11.96 18.28 -6.22
CA PRO A 164 -10.74 18.63 -6.95
C PRO A 164 -10.02 17.47 -7.64
N MET A 165 -10.41 16.22 -7.41
CA MET A 165 -9.84 15.07 -8.10
C MET A 165 -10.70 14.69 -9.31
N THR A 166 -10.05 14.36 -10.42
CA THR A 166 -10.69 13.76 -11.59
C THR A 166 -10.09 12.38 -11.83
N MET A 167 -10.94 11.35 -11.84
CA MET A 167 -10.53 10.00 -12.18
C MET A 167 -10.26 9.91 -13.69
N LEU A 168 -9.12 9.32 -14.09
CA LEU A 168 -8.82 9.13 -15.51
C LEU A 168 -9.78 8.12 -16.14
N GLY A 169 -10.02 8.28 -17.44
CA GLY A 169 -10.86 7.35 -18.22
C GLY A 169 -10.34 5.90 -18.17
N GLY A 170 -11.28 4.96 -18.30
CA GLY A 170 -10.99 3.52 -18.28
C GLY A 170 -10.66 2.97 -16.89
N SER A 171 -11.21 3.58 -15.83
CA SER A 171 -11.05 3.14 -14.44
C SER A 171 -12.30 2.37 -13.95
N PRO A 172 -12.17 1.37 -13.04
CA PRO A 172 -10.91 0.79 -12.57
C PRO A 172 -10.11 0.13 -13.67
N ARG A 173 -8.78 0.15 -13.52
CA ARG A 173 -7.86 -0.64 -14.34
C ARG A 173 -7.48 -1.88 -13.57
N GLN A 174 -7.66 -3.04 -14.19
CA GLN A 174 -7.34 -4.31 -13.55
C GLN A 174 -5.96 -4.79 -13.99
N GLY A 175 -5.22 -5.37 -13.06
CA GLY A 175 -3.94 -6.01 -13.34
C GLY A 175 -3.78 -7.33 -12.60
N LEU A 176 -2.66 -8.01 -12.87
CA LEU A 176 -2.29 -9.28 -12.28
C LEU A 176 -0.86 -9.22 -11.75
N LEU A 177 -0.69 -9.52 -10.47
CA LEU A 177 0.62 -9.73 -9.87
C LEU A 177 1.20 -11.04 -10.40
N SER A 178 2.45 -10.98 -10.85
CA SER A 178 3.17 -12.13 -11.35
C SER A 178 4.66 -11.92 -11.14
N ASN A 179 5.39 -13.04 -11.03
CA ASN A 179 6.85 -13.05 -11.04
C ASN A 179 7.41 -12.77 -12.44
N ALA A 180 6.60 -12.89 -13.50
CA ALA A 180 6.98 -12.56 -14.86
C ALA A 180 7.11 -11.04 -15.04
N ARG A 181 8.29 -10.57 -15.44
CA ARG A 181 8.59 -9.13 -15.65
C ARG A 181 7.88 -8.53 -16.86
N ASP A 182 7.43 -9.37 -17.78
CA ASP A 182 6.83 -9.02 -19.07
C ASP A 182 5.33 -9.31 -19.12
N ASN A 183 4.67 -9.45 -17.96
CA ASN A 183 3.24 -9.65 -17.90
C ASN A 183 2.51 -8.40 -18.47
N PRO A 184 1.69 -8.53 -19.53
CA PRO A 184 0.96 -7.39 -20.11
C PRO A 184 -0.06 -6.76 -19.15
N MET A 185 -0.40 -7.45 -18.06
CA MET A 185 -1.27 -6.97 -16.99
C MET A 185 -0.50 -6.65 -15.70
N GLY A 186 0.84 -6.61 -15.75
CA GLY A 186 1.69 -6.29 -14.60
C GLY A 186 1.54 -4.85 -14.10
N LEU A 187 1.96 -4.62 -12.85
CA LEU A 187 1.95 -3.29 -12.21
C LEU A 187 2.66 -2.23 -13.05
N ASP A 188 3.79 -2.60 -13.65
CA ASP A 188 4.61 -1.74 -14.52
C ASP A 188 3.83 -1.26 -15.75
N VAL A 189 3.09 -2.16 -16.40
CA VAL A 189 2.28 -1.84 -17.59
C VAL A 189 1.11 -0.95 -17.19
N VAL A 190 0.37 -1.32 -16.13
CA VAL A 190 -0.82 -0.58 -15.68
C VAL A 190 -0.44 0.83 -15.22
N LEU A 191 0.59 0.98 -14.38
CA LEU A 191 1.03 2.30 -13.88
C LEU A 191 1.66 3.15 -14.98
N SER A 192 2.44 2.55 -15.89
CA SER A 192 2.95 3.27 -17.07
C SER A 192 1.81 3.79 -17.94
N GLN A 193 0.73 3.02 -18.09
CA GLN A 193 -0.45 3.45 -18.82
C GLN A 193 -1.16 4.61 -18.11
N CYS A 194 -1.28 4.59 -16.77
CA CYS A 194 -1.82 5.72 -16.00
C CYS A 194 -1.03 7.01 -16.26
N GLN A 195 0.30 6.92 -16.24
CA GLN A 195 1.16 8.07 -16.51
C GLN A 195 1.07 8.55 -17.97
N ARG A 196 0.89 7.62 -18.94
CA ARG A 196 0.67 7.95 -20.36
C ARG A 196 -0.63 8.71 -20.58
N ASP A 197 -1.72 8.27 -19.96
CA ASP A 197 -3.03 8.87 -20.16
C ASP A 197 -3.12 10.27 -19.54
N ALA A 198 -2.36 10.50 -18.47
CA ALA A 198 -2.19 11.81 -17.84
C ALA A 198 -1.08 12.67 -18.47
N ALA A 199 -0.50 12.30 -19.62
CA ALA A 199 0.65 13.03 -20.19
C ALA A 199 0.37 14.51 -20.53
N HIS A 200 -0.91 14.88 -20.66
CA HIS A 200 -1.35 16.25 -20.89
C HIS A 200 -1.46 17.08 -19.59
N VAL A 201 -1.36 16.42 -18.43
CA VAL A 201 -1.49 17.04 -17.12
C VAL A 201 -0.11 17.28 -16.55
N ASN A 202 0.21 18.53 -16.22
CA ASN A 202 1.48 18.90 -15.57
C ASN A 202 1.41 18.71 -14.04
N SER A 203 0.82 17.61 -13.58
CA SER A 203 0.65 17.28 -12.16
C SER A 203 1.00 15.82 -11.91
N TYR A 204 1.09 15.46 -10.63
CA TYR A 204 1.15 14.06 -10.24
C TYR A 204 -0.13 13.32 -10.67
N VAL A 205 0.01 12.00 -10.87
CA VAL A 205 -1.11 11.05 -10.92
C VAL A 205 -1.14 10.32 -9.59
N ALA A 206 -2.28 10.36 -8.90
CA ALA A 206 -2.53 9.60 -7.68
C ALA A 206 -3.24 8.30 -8.04
N ALA A 207 -2.53 7.19 -8.05
CA ALA A 207 -3.06 5.86 -8.30
C ALA A 207 -3.38 5.17 -6.96
N VAL A 208 -4.66 5.04 -6.63
CA VAL A 208 -5.12 4.21 -5.52
C VAL A 208 -5.15 2.77 -5.99
N ILE A 209 -4.37 1.89 -5.36
CA ILE A 209 -4.21 0.49 -5.78
C ILE A 209 -4.76 -0.41 -4.68
N THR A 210 -5.69 -1.29 -5.04
CA THR A 210 -6.31 -2.25 -4.11
C THR A 210 -5.97 -3.67 -4.52
N LYS A 211 -5.38 -4.42 -3.59
CA LYS A 211 -5.28 -5.88 -3.61
C LYS A 211 -5.96 -6.37 -2.33
N PRO A 212 -7.23 -6.81 -2.39
CA PRO A 212 -8.01 -7.04 -1.18
C PRO A 212 -7.30 -7.94 -0.14
N PRO A 213 -7.36 -7.59 1.16
CA PRO A 213 -8.09 -6.45 1.75
C PRO A 213 -7.30 -5.12 1.78
N GLU A 214 -6.13 -5.05 1.16
CA GLU A 214 -5.19 -3.95 1.32
C GLU A 214 -5.30 -2.90 0.20
N THR A 215 -5.17 -1.63 0.57
CA THR A 215 -5.14 -0.49 -0.37
C THR A 215 -3.96 0.42 -0.06
N ILE A 216 -3.20 0.79 -1.09
CA ILE A 216 -2.11 1.78 -1.02
C ILE A 216 -2.34 2.94 -1.99
N LEU A 217 -1.58 4.01 -1.81
CA LEU A 217 -1.51 5.12 -2.75
C LEU A 217 -0.13 5.15 -3.43
N VAL A 218 -0.12 5.27 -4.75
CA VAL A 218 1.08 5.53 -5.56
C VAL A 218 0.96 6.88 -6.24
N LEU A 219 1.94 7.75 -6.05
CA LEU A 219 2.04 9.06 -6.69
C LEU A 219 3.10 8.99 -7.80
N LEU A 220 2.65 9.12 -9.05
CA LEU A 220 3.50 9.15 -10.24
C LEU A 220 3.79 10.62 -10.61
N PRO A 221 5.06 11.04 -10.72
CA PRO A 221 5.38 12.41 -11.08
C PRO A 221 4.96 12.74 -12.53
N PRO A 222 4.76 14.03 -12.86
CA PRO A 222 4.50 14.45 -14.23
C PRO A 222 5.60 13.97 -15.19
N ARG A 223 5.22 13.47 -16.37
CA ARG A 223 6.20 12.96 -17.34
C ARG A 223 7.14 14.07 -17.81
N GLY A 224 8.42 13.75 -17.92
CA GLY A 224 9.44 14.68 -18.40
C GLY A 224 9.95 15.66 -17.34
N GLN A 225 9.39 15.66 -16.13
CA GLN A 225 9.99 16.37 -15.00
C GLN A 225 11.01 15.48 -14.31
N SER A 226 12.26 15.94 -14.27
CA SER A 226 13.35 15.23 -13.59
C SER A 226 13.46 15.68 -12.13
N GLY A 227 13.96 14.79 -11.27
CA GLY A 227 14.23 15.08 -9.86
C GLY A 227 13.01 14.97 -8.93
N LEU A 228 11.82 14.72 -9.47
CA LEU A 228 10.63 14.43 -8.67
C LEU A 228 10.57 12.94 -8.31
N PRO A 229 10.31 12.58 -7.04
CA PRO A 229 10.26 11.19 -6.62
C PRO A 229 8.94 10.53 -7.06
N TYR A 230 9.01 9.23 -7.29
CA TYR A 230 7.88 8.32 -7.27
C TYR A 230 7.58 7.96 -5.81
N ILE A 231 6.33 8.05 -5.38
CA ILE A 231 6.00 7.87 -3.95
C ILE A 231 5.01 6.74 -3.80
N LEU A 232 5.32 5.76 -2.95
CA LEU A 232 4.36 4.79 -2.43
C LEU A 232 3.98 5.22 -1.02
N VAL A 233 2.71 5.20 -0.67
CA VAL A 233 2.20 5.46 0.68
C VAL A 233 1.31 4.30 1.10
N ASP A 234 1.57 3.76 2.28
CA ASP A 234 0.80 2.67 2.88
C ASP A 234 0.44 3.05 4.32
N SER A 235 -0.82 2.81 4.67
CA SER A 235 -1.37 3.12 5.99
C SER A 235 -1.26 1.95 6.98
N HIS A 236 -0.91 0.76 6.48
CA HIS A 236 -0.65 -0.42 7.29
C HIS A 236 0.75 -0.35 7.89
N PRO A 237 0.94 -0.80 9.14
CA PRO A 237 2.25 -1.13 9.65
C PRO A 237 2.85 -2.28 8.83
N ARG A 238 4.13 -2.18 8.50
CA ARG A 238 4.92 -3.19 7.79
C ARG A 238 6.21 -3.43 8.56
N PRO A 239 6.21 -4.34 9.54
CA PRO A 239 7.35 -4.60 10.39
C PRO A 239 8.59 -5.06 9.62
N ASN A 240 8.38 -5.81 8.53
CA ASN A 240 9.42 -6.22 7.58
C ASN A 240 10.11 -5.01 6.91
N LEU A 241 9.45 -3.86 6.84
CA LEU A 241 10.00 -2.59 6.35
C LEU A 241 10.40 -1.64 7.49
N CYS A 242 10.42 -2.13 8.74
CA CYS A 242 10.68 -1.34 9.94
C CYS A 242 9.68 -0.18 10.14
N ALA A 243 8.47 -0.30 9.57
CA ALA A 243 7.43 0.70 9.67
C ALA A 243 6.37 0.24 10.68
N SER A 244 6.43 0.74 11.91
CA SER A 244 5.44 0.46 12.96
C SER A 244 4.10 1.19 12.77
N GLY A 245 4.04 2.11 11.83
CA GLY A 245 2.87 2.92 11.52
C GLY A 245 2.74 3.11 10.01
N SER A 246 2.02 4.15 9.60
CA SER A 246 1.97 4.53 8.19
C SER A 246 3.32 5.03 7.70
N TYR A 247 3.60 4.83 6.42
CA TYR A 247 4.87 5.21 5.83
C TYR A 247 4.74 5.60 4.36
N ALA A 248 5.76 6.29 3.87
CA ALA A 248 5.96 6.55 2.47
C ALA A 248 7.38 6.16 2.04
N LEU A 249 7.48 5.53 0.87
CA LEU A 249 8.73 5.20 0.20
C LEU A 249 8.91 6.14 -1.01
N LEU A 250 9.93 6.99 -0.95
CA LEU A 250 10.27 7.91 -2.03
C LEU A 250 11.37 7.30 -2.88
N ASN A 251 11.02 6.93 -4.11
CA ASN A 251 11.87 6.29 -5.09
C ASN A 251 12.38 7.30 -6.11
N SER A 252 13.66 7.19 -6.50
CA SER A 252 14.29 8.05 -7.50
C SER A 252 13.80 7.79 -8.92
N ASP A 253 13.30 6.58 -9.17
CA ASP A 253 12.94 6.07 -10.48
C ASP A 253 11.75 5.11 -10.39
N PHE A 254 11.21 4.78 -11.56
CA PHE A 254 10.03 3.93 -11.68
C PHE A 254 10.31 2.48 -11.26
N ASP A 255 11.52 1.96 -11.52
CA ASP A 255 11.88 0.59 -11.16
C ASP A 255 11.92 0.41 -9.63
N GLY A 256 12.46 1.38 -8.89
CA GLY A 256 12.43 1.38 -7.42
C GLY A 256 11.00 1.43 -6.86
N LEU A 257 10.11 2.20 -7.49
CA LEU A 257 8.68 2.20 -7.13
C LEU A 257 8.06 0.82 -7.34
N LEU A 258 8.34 0.16 -8.47
CA LEU A 258 7.79 -1.16 -8.76
C LEU A 258 8.30 -2.21 -7.78
N GLU A 259 9.58 -2.14 -7.42
CA GLU A 259 10.15 -3.01 -6.38
C GLU A 259 9.48 -2.78 -5.03
N SER A 260 9.36 -1.52 -4.60
CA SER A 260 8.62 -1.15 -3.38
C SER A 260 7.18 -1.66 -3.41
N SER A 261 6.50 -1.56 -4.55
CA SER A 261 5.10 -2.00 -4.70
C SER A 261 4.98 -3.52 -4.61
N ARG A 262 5.94 -4.29 -5.13
CA ARG A 262 5.97 -5.77 -5.03
C ARG A 262 6.26 -6.25 -3.61
N GLN A 263 7.00 -5.49 -2.83
CA GLN A 263 7.22 -5.79 -1.41
C GLN A 263 5.93 -5.66 -0.58
N VAL A 264 5.05 -4.74 -0.97
CA VAL A 264 3.70 -4.62 -0.38
C VAL A 264 2.77 -5.69 -0.95
N PHE A 265 2.70 -5.79 -2.28
CA PHE A 265 1.83 -6.72 -3.00
C PHE A 265 2.63 -7.86 -3.62
N SER A 266 3.07 -8.79 -2.76
CA SER A 266 3.73 -9.99 -3.23
C SER A 266 2.75 -10.93 -3.94
N PRO A 267 3.11 -11.51 -5.11
CA PRO A 267 2.32 -12.55 -5.73
C PRO A 267 2.12 -13.73 -4.79
N THR A 268 0.89 -14.22 -4.67
CA THR A 268 0.54 -15.40 -3.91
C THR A 268 0.69 -16.65 -4.78
N GLU A 269 1.56 -17.57 -4.37
CA GLU A 269 1.74 -18.88 -5.00
C GLU A 269 0.79 -19.90 -4.36
N LEU A 270 -0.28 -20.28 -5.06
CA LEU A 270 -1.33 -21.15 -4.52
C LEU A 270 -1.08 -22.66 -4.71
N GLY A 271 0.10 -23.05 -5.20
CA GLY A 271 0.43 -24.44 -5.49
C GLY A 271 -0.27 -25.00 -6.74
N PRO A 272 0.12 -26.20 -7.22
CA PRO A 272 -0.36 -26.75 -8.48
C PRO A 272 -1.82 -27.28 -8.43
N ASP A 273 -2.36 -27.53 -7.24
CA ASP A 273 -3.71 -28.07 -7.06
C ASP A 273 -4.81 -26.99 -7.12
N VAL A 274 -4.43 -25.71 -7.10
CA VAL A 274 -5.38 -24.59 -7.17
C VAL A 274 -5.63 -24.22 -8.63
N PRO A 275 -6.90 -24.18 -9.09
CA PRO A 275 -7.21 -23.79 -10.46
C PRO A 275 -6.61 -22.44 -10.83
N GLU A 276 -6.10 -22.32 -12.06
CA GLU A 276 -5.46 -21.09 -12.57
C GLU A 276 -6.33 -19.84 -12.37
N LEU A 277 -7.64 -19.96 -12.61
CA LEU A 277 -8.59 -18.86 -12.41
C LEU A 277 -8.63 -18.36 -10.96
N MET A 278 -8.51 -19.26 -9.98
CA MET A 278 -8.44 -18.89 -8.56
C MET A 278 -7.11 -18.19 -8.28
N ALA A 279 -5.99 -18.70 -8.81
CA ALA A 279 -4.69 -18.05 -8.68
C ALA A 279 -4.67 -16.64 -9.28
N MET A 280 -5.34 -16.43 -10.42
CA MET A 280 -5.53 -15.11 -11.00
C MET A 280 -6.34 -14.19 -10.08
N MET A 281 -7.42 -14.68 -9.48
CA MET A 281 -8.27 -13.90 -8.56
C MET A 281 -7.52 -13.45 -7.29
N TYR A 282 -6.68 -14.31 -6.69
CA TYR A 282 -5.87 -13.93 -5.52
C TYR A 282 -4.74 -12.93 -5.84
N ASN A 283 -4.31 -12.91 -7.11
CA ASN A 283 -3.25 -12.05 -7.61
C ASN A 283 -3.78 -10.84 -8.40
N SER A 284 -5.09 -10.69 -8.54
CA SER A 284 -5.67 -9.52 -9.19
C SER A 284 -5.60 -8.29 -8.29
N PHE A 285 -5.40 -7.14 -8.90
CA PHE A 285 -5.48 -5.84 -8.24
C PHE A 285 -6.22 -4.85 -9.13
N ASP A 286 -6.83 -3.85 -8.50
CA ASP A 286 -7.48 -2.74 -9.18
C ASP A 286 -6.68 -1.45 -8.96
N VAL A 287 -6.68 -0.57 -9.97
CA VAL A 287 -6.03 0.74 -9.94
C VAL A 287 -7.02 1.83 -10.33
N TYR A 288 -7.14 2.85 -9.47
CA TYR A 288 -7.95 4.04 -9.66
C TYR A 288 -7.03 5.26 -9.78
N PRO A 289 -6.62 5.63 -11.00
CA PRO A 289 -5.79 6.81 -11.21
C PRO A 289 -6.61 8.10 -11.19
N PHE A 290 -6.18 9.03 -10.35
CA PHE A 290 -6.72 10.38 -10.22
C PHE A 290 -5.68 11.42 -10.63
N VAL A 291 -6.15 12.53 -11.19
CA VAL A 291 -5.37 13.75 -11.45
C VAL A 291 -6.08 14.94 -10.81
N ARG A 292 -5.38 16.07 -10.70
CA ARG A 292 -6.01 17.33 -10.30
C ARG A 292 -7.02 17.76 -11.36
N GLY A 293 -8.24 18.05 -10.95
CA GLY A 293 -9.28 18.60 -11.80
C GLY A 293 -8.95 20.03 -12.24
N ASN A 294 -9.39 20.38 -13.45
CA ASN A 294 -9.31 21.75 -13.93
C ASN A 294 -10.42 22.56 -13.25
N SER A 295 -10.07 23.29 -12.18
CA SER A 295 -10.93 24.32 -11.59
C SER A 295 -11.07 25.53 -12.49
#